data_AF-A0A5C7MGF6-F1
#
_entry.id   AF-A0A5C7MGF6-F1
#
_cell.length_a   1.000
_cell.length_b   1.000
_cell.length_c   1.000
_cell.angle_alpha   90.00
_cell.angle_beta   90.00
_cell.angle_gamma   90.00
#
_symmetry.space_group_name_H-M   'P 1'
#
loop_
_entity.id
_entity.type
_entity.pdbx_description
1 polymer ?
#
loop_
_entity_poly.entity_id
_entity_poly.type
_entity_poly.pdbx_seq_one_letter_code
_entity_poly.pdbx_strand_id
1 'polypeptide(L)'
;MIWRPVLSPFQPAQLAPAQPDHCQGVDDGPLAHQAWSVSAQWMREEEPISGELVGHMPDHGRMTLRLTAENSRAYWRALMANVVALIDDAHVLLNNDSAGRAQSLLILAQEELARATVLYDTAVSAWEGNAPNVELPLQLDPARPGRTKPHLTVSKNHHDKIAEAEAYGQDLKPFWGDYSDWAEPTLGPVSRDPADVDQEKQAGFYVAAAPSAGGRFESPLDIPSEPVATELERVAGVAEMALISDHTRMQALGTAGSADSVQDLHMMVLPYAHPELWADFVGEAEHDE
;
A
#
# COMPACT_ATOMS: atom_id res chain seq x y z
N MET A 1 19.71 5.73 -19.67
CA MET A 1 20.29 4.53 -19.05
C MET A 1 19.16 3.54 -19.01
N ILE A 2 19.14 2.55 -19.91
CA ILE A 2 18.01 1.64 -20.07
C ILE A 2 18.29 0.44 -19.15
N TRP A 3 17.46 0.29 -18.11
CA TRP A 3 17.51 -0.86 -17.22
C TRP A 3 16.98 -2.08 -17.99
N ARG A 4 17.80 -3.14 -18.10
CA ARG A 4 17.38 -4.45 -18.59
C ARG A 4 17.38 -5.39 -17.37
N PRO A 5 16.27 -6.06 -17.03
CA PRO A 5 16.30 -7.07 -15.99
C PRO A 5 17.12 -8.27 -16.50
N VAL A 6 18.18 -8.60 -15.77
CA VAL A 6 18.88 -9.88 -15.94
C VAL A 6 18.08 -10.90 -15.16
N LEU A 7 17.14 -11.57 -15.83
CA LEU A 7 16.51 -12.78 -15.29
C LEU A 7 17.54 -13.91 -15.32
N SER A 8 17.87 -14.43 -14.14
CA SER A 8 18.67 -15.64 -14.00
C SER A 8 17.84 -16.85 -14.45
N PRO A 9 18.40 -17.82 -15.21
CA PRO A 9 17.64 -18.97 -15.67
C PRO A 9 17.28 -19.89 -14.50
N PHE A 10 15.99 -20.03 -14.24
CA PHE A 10 15.41 -20.99 -13.31
C PHE A 10 15.56 -22.40 -13.91
N GLN A 11 16.15 -23.34 -13.17
CA GLN A 11 16.17 -24.76 -13.56
C GLN A 11 14.91 -25.44 -12.98
N PRO A 12 13.99 -25.96 -13.81
CA PRO A 12 12.86 -26.70 -13.30
C PRO A 12 13.31 -28.05 -12.74
N ALA A 13 12.84 -28.36 -11.52
CA ALA A 13 12.96 -29.68 -10.94
C ALA A 13 12.13 -30.68 -11.77
N GLN A 14 12.75 -31.79 -12.19
CA GLN A 14 12.10 -32.88 -12.90
C GLN A 14 11.03 -33.55 -12.01
N LEU A 15 9.75 -33.36 -12.36
CA LEU A 15 8.63 -34.11 -11.83
C LEU A 15 8.36 -35.33 -12.73
N ALA A 16 8.27 -36.51 -12.10
CA ALA A 16 7.95 -37.78 -12.74
C ALA A 16 6.46 -37.85 -13.14
N PRO A 17 6.10 -38.61 -14.19
CA PRO A 17 4.73 -38.64 -14.71
C PRO A 17 3.78 -39.44 -13.80
N ALA A 18 2.66 -38.83 -13.43
CA ALA A 18 1.52 -39.51 -12.80
C ALA A 18 0.53 -40.00 -13.88
N GLN A 19 0.07 -41.24 -13.72
CA GLN A 19 -0.94 -41.88 -14.57
C GLN A 19 -2.36 -41.33 -14.29
N PRO A 20 -3.29 -41.41 -15.25
CA PRO A 20 -4.63 -40.89 -15.08
C PRO A 20 -5.53 -41.94 -14.44
N ASP A 21 -6.32 -41.56 -13.43
CA ASP A 21 -7.66 -42.11 -13.29
C ASP A 21 -8.55 -41.29 -12.34
N HIS A 22 -9.80 -41.16 -12.78
CA HIS A 22 -11.03 -40.96 -12.03
C HIS A 22 -11.45 -39.54 -11.59
N CYS A 23 -12.49 -39.07 -12.29
CA CYS A 23 -13.42 -38.02 -11.86
C CYS A 23 -14.16 -38.44 -10.59
N GLN A 24 -14.08 -37.65 -9.52
CA GLN A 24 -15.13 -37.50 -8.51
C GLN A 24 -14.80 -36.36 -7.55
N GLY A 25 -15.78 -35.46 -7.35
CA GLY A 25 -15.88 -34.58 -6.17
C GLY A 25 -15.24 -33.20 -6.31
N VAL A 26 -16.07 -32.18 -6.51
CA VAL A 26 -15.72 -30.78 -6.23
C VAL A 26 -15.74 -30.63 -4.70
N ASP A 27 -14.56 -30.55 -4.10
CA ASP A 27 -14.36 -30.10 -2.72
C ASP A 27 -13.72 -28.70 -2.78
N ASP A 28 -14.46 -27.70 -2.30
CA ASP A 28 -13.98 -26.33 -2.12
C ASP A 28 -12.90 -26.31 -1.03
N GLY A 29 -11.64 -26.14 -1.44
CA GLY A 29 -10.48 -26.07 -0.56
C GLY A 29 -10.33 -24.72 0.16
N PRO A 30 -9.75 -24.69 1.38
CA PRO A 30 -9.74 -23.53 2.25
C PRO A 30 -8.49 -22.67 2.00
N LEU A 31 -8.52 -21.78 1.00
CA LEU A 31 -7.46 -20.78 0.81
C LEU A 31 -7.95 -19.34 1.02
N ALA A 32 -9.25 -19.07 0.91
CA ALA A 32 -9.82 -17.74 1.14
C ALA A 32 -9.99 -17.37 2.63
N HIS A 33 -9.94 -18.34 3.56
CA HIS A 33 -10.18 -18.11 4.99
C HIS A 33 -8.93 -17.76 5.82
N GLN A 34 -7.72 -17.84 5.26
CA GLN A 34 -6.49 -17.59 6.04
C GLN A 34 -6.09 -16.10 6.09
N ALA A 35 -6.36 -15.33 5.03
CA ALA A 35 -6.03 -13.89 5.01
C ALA A 35 -6.89 -13.07 5.99
N TRP A 36 -8.15 -13.46 6.20
CA TRP A 36 -9.07 -12.78 7.13
C TRP A 36 -8.82 -13.14 8.60
N SER A 37 -8.13 -14.25 8.88
CA SER A 37 -7.89 -14.72 10.25
C SER A 37 -6.73 -13.99 10.93
N VAL A 38 -5.72 -13.55 10.18
CA VAL A 38 -4.55 -12.87 10.76
C VAL A 38 -4.96 -11.49 11.31
N SER A 39 -5.72 -10.70 10.53
CA SER A 39 -6.17 -9.37 10.97
C SER A 39 -7.18 -9.40 12.13
N ALA A 40 -7.96 -10.47 12.27
CA ALA A 40 -8.92 -10.62 13.38
C ALA A 40 -8.31 -11.20 14.67
N GLN A 41 -7.20 -11.94 14.57
CA GLN A 41 -6.53 -12.55 15.73
C GLN A 41 -5.67 -11.54 16.49
N TRP A 42 -5.12 -10.51 15.83
CA TRP A 42 -4.42 -9.40 16.49
C TRP A 42 -5.33 -8.46 17.32
N MET A 43 -6.65 -8.53 17.16
CA MET A 43 -7.59 -7.72 17.94
C MET A 43 -8.18 -8.43 19.17
N ARG A 44 -7.73 -9.65 19.53
CA ARG A 44 -8.34 -10.42 20.62
C ARG A 44 -7.41 -11.05 21.65
N GLU A 45 -6.10 -10.80 21.59
CA GLU A 45 -5.16 -11.21 22.64
C GLU A 45 -4.41 -9.98 23.17
N GLU A 46 -4.94 -9.38 24.24
CA GLU A 46 -4.27 -8.36 25.04
C GLU A 46 -3.11 -8.98 25.84
N GLU A 47 -2.01 -9.29 25.17
CA GLU A 47 -0.71 -9.45 25.83
C GLU A 47 -0.06 -8.05 25.91
N PRO A 48 0.35 -7.57 27.10
CA PRO A 48 0.92 -6.24 27.24
C PRO A 48 2.25 -6.16 26.50
N ILE A 49 2.33 -5.26 25.52
CA ILE A 49 3.58 -4.80 24.90
C ILE A 49 4.52 -4.40 26.04
N SER A 50 5.52 -5.22 26.31
CA SER A 50 6.53 -4.95 27.35
C SER A 50 7.44 -3.81 26.89
N GLY A 51 6.98 -2.58 27.11
CA GLY A 51 7.79 -1.36 27.02
C GLY A 51 8.47 -1.10 28.37
N GLU A 52 9.80 -1.04 28.36
CA GLU A 52 10.59 -0.70 29.54
C GLU A 52 10.47 0.82 29.82
N LEU A 53 9.79 1.16 30.91
CA LEU A 53 9.63 2.54 31.42
C LEU A 53 10.91 2.97 32.15
N VAL A 54 11.84 3.59 31.43
CA VAL A 54 13.00 4.26 32.06
C VAL A 54 12.58 5.67 32.50
N GLY A 55 12.48 5.87 33.82
CA GLY A 55 12.06 7.14 34.42
C GLY A 55 13.21 8.10 34.74
N HIS A 56 13.13 9.31 34.19
CA HIS A 56 13.66 10.54 34.81
C HIS A 56 12.70 11.72 34.48
N MET A 57 12.43 12.58 35.48
CA MET A 57 11.23 13.43 35.63
C MET A 57 10.87 14.37 34.44
N PRO A 58 9.58 14.51 34.03
CA PRO A 58 9.23 15.15 32.76
C PRO A 58 8.66 16.58 32.88
N ASP A 59 9.24 17.52 32.13
CA ASP A 59 8.48 18.55 31.40
C ASP A 59 7.41 17.81 30.58
N HIS A 60 6.12 18.14 30.71
CA HIS A 60 4.97 17.33 30.28
C HIS A 60 5.25 16.51 29.00
N GLY A 61 5.71 15.28 29.24
CA GLY A 61 6.46 14.48 28.27
C GLY A 61 5.55 14.10 27.11
N ARG A 62 5.75 14.77 25.98
CA ARG A 62 5.24 14.36 24.68
C ARG A 62 5.77 12.95 24.40
N MET A 63 4.97 11.93 24.73
CA MET A 63 5.35 10.54 24.53
C MET A 63 5.49 10.29 23.03
N THR A 64 6.72 10.05 22.59
CA THR A 64 7.06 9.53 21.27
C THR A 64 6.93 8.00 21.31
N LEU A 65 6.36 7.41 20.26
CA LEU A 65 6.31 5.94 20.16
C LEU A 65 7.70 5.45 19.76
N ARG A 66 8.22 4.44 20.45
CA ARG A 66 9.52 3.84 20.16
C ARG A 66 9.34 2.38 19.75
N LEU A 67 9.95 2.00 18.63
CA LEU A 67 9.96 0.64 18.08
C LEU A 67 11.39 0.13 17.98
N THR A 68 11.59 -1.18 18.03
CA THR A 68 12.88 -1.76 17.59
C THR A 68 12.99 -1.66 16.07
N ALA A 69 14.21 -1.77 15.53
CA ALA A 69 14.42 -1.86 14.08
C ALA A 69 13.60 -3.02 13.47
N GLU A 70 13.58 -4.17 14.15
CA GLU A 70 12.80 -5.34 13.74
C GLU A 70 11.29 -5.09 13.75
N ASN A 71 10.73 -4.53 14.84
CA ASN A 71 9.29 -4.28 14.94
C ASN A 71 8.82 -3.21 13.95
N SER A 72 9.62 -2.15 13.74
CA SER A 72 9.31 -1.15 12.71
C SER A 72 9.36 -1.73 11.30
N ARG A 73 10.28 -2.66 11.03
CA ARG A 73 10.35 -3.36 9.75
C ARG A 73 9.15 -4.26 9.52
N ALA A 74 8.81 -5.10 10.50
CA ALA A 74 7.62 -5.95 10.44
C ALA A 74 6.34 -5.12 10.26
N TYR A 75 6.25 -3.98 10.95
CA TYR A 75 5.12 -3.08 10.82
C TYR A 75 5.03 -2.45 9.42
N TRP A 76 6.14 -1.95 8.87
CA TRP A 76 6.16 -1.43 7.50
C TRP A 76 5.72 -2.49 6.48
N ARG A 77 6.21 -3.73 6.60
CA ARG A 77 5.80 -4.84 5.74
C ARG A 77 4.31 -5.15 5.86
N ALA A 78 3.76 -5.10 7.07
CA ALA A 78 2.33 -5.32 7.28
C ALA A 78 1.48 -4.21 6.64
N LEU A 79 1.92 -2.94 6.70
CA LEU A 79 1.27 -1.84 6.00
C LEU A 79 1.28 -2.08 4.48
N MET A 80 2.45 -2.41 3.91
CA MET A 80 2.57 -2.67 2.47
C MET A 80 1.76 -3.89 2.01
N ALA A 81 1.72 -4.96 2.81
CA ALA A 81 0.86 -6.11 2.52
C ALA A 81 -0.63 -5.73 2.50
N ASN A 82 -1.07 -4.87 3.43
CA ASN A 82 -2.43 -4.37 3.44
C ASN A 82 -2.73 -3.45 2.24
N VAL A 83 -1.78 -2.60 1.83
CA VAL A 83 -1.91 -1.79 0.60
C VAL A 83 -2.14 -2.67 -0.62
N VAL A 84 -1.31 -3.70 -0.81
CA VAL A 84 -1.43 -4.62 -1.96
C VAL A 84 -2.74 -5.40 -1.91
N ALA A 85 -3.16 -5.89 -0.73
CA ALA A 85 -4.43 -6.58 -0.58
C ALA A 85 -5.65 -5.68 -0.90
N LEU A 86 -5.63 -4.41 -0.47
CA LEU A 86 -6.69 -3.45 -0.79
C LEU A 86 -6.78 -3.14 -2.28
N ILE A 87 -5.65 -3.10 -2.99
CA ILE A 87 -5.60 -2.92 -4.46
C ILE A 87 -6.20 -4.14 -5.15
N ASP A 88 -5.82 -5.35 -4.73
CA ASP A 88 -6.37 -6.62 -5.22
C ASP A 88 -7.89 -6.70 -5.02
N ASP A 89 -8.36 -6.43 -3.80
CA ASP A 89 -9.79 -6.39 -3.48
C ASP A 89 -10.54 -5.32 -4.30
N ALA A 90 -9.93 -4.15 -4.52
CA ALA A 90 -10.51 -3.10 -5.36
C ALA A 90 -10.65 -3.55 -6.82
N HIS A 91 -9.65 -4.27 -7.35
CA HIS A 91 -9.70 -4.86 -8.68
C HIS A 91 -10.86 -5.86 -8.81
N VAL A 92 -11.00 -6.77 -7.84
CA VAL A 92 -12.10 -7.74 -7.79
C VAL A 92 -13.45 -7.02 -7.79
N LEU A 93 -13.61 -5.96 -6.99
CA LEU A 93 -14.85 -5.18 -6.94
C LEU A 93 -15.15 -4.43 -8.23
N LEU A 94 -14.14 -3.91 -8.93
CA LEU A 94 -14.31 -3.28 -10.24
C LEU A 94 -14.83 -4.28 -11.28
N ASN A 95 -14.26 -5.48 -11.31
CA ASN A 95 -14.69 -6.56 -12.21
C ASN A 95 -16.10 -7.11 -11.91
N ASN A 96 -16.69 -6.73 -10.77
CA ASN A 96 -18.03 -7.12 -10.35
C ASN A 96 -18.99 -5.91 -10.27
N ASP A 97 -18.77 -4.90 -11.12
CA ASP A 97 -19.63 -3.71 -11.25
C ASP A 97 -19.84 -2.93 -9.92
N SER A 98 -18.88 -3.01 -8.99
CA SER A 98 -18.93 -2.35 -7.69
C SER A 98 -17.89 -1.23 -7.58
N ALA A 99 -17.82 -0.38 -8.60
CA ALA A 99 -16.86 0.72 -8.72
C ALA A 99 -16.81 1.65 -7.51
N GLY A 100 -17.96 2.00 -6.92
CA GLY A 100 -17.97 2.84 -5.72
C GLY A 100 -17.20 2.22 -4.55
N ARG A 101 -17.41 0.93 -4.26
CA ARG A 101 -16.66 0.27 -3.17
C ARG A 101 -15.18 0.14 -3.50
N ALA A 102 -14.85 -0.13 -4.77
CA ALA A 102 -13.46 -0.17 -5.21
C ALA A 102 -12.76 1.18 -4.99
N GLN A 103 -13.41 2.30 -5.33
CA GLN A 103 -12.90 3.65 -5.06
C GLN A 103 -12.55 3.84 -3.59
N SER A 104 -13.45 3.45 -2.68
CA SER A 104 -13.17 3.55 -1.24
C SER A 104 -11.99 2.70 -0.81
N LEU A 105 -11.83 1.48 -1.36
CA LEU A 105 -10.68 0.62 -1.04
C LEU A 105 -9.36 1.20 -1.56
N LEU A 106 -9.35 1.82 -2.74
CA LEU A 106 -8.17 2.51 -3.28
C LEU A 106 -7.76 3.68 -2.39
N ILE A 107 -8.72 4.46 -1.88
CA ILE A 107 -8.40 5.57 -0.96
C ILE A 107 -7.88 5.03 0.38
N LEU A 108 -8.43 3.92 0.88
CA LEU A 108 -7.86 3.23 2.05
C LEU A 108 -6.44 2.73 1.80
N ALA A 109 -6.15 2.19 0.61
CA ALA A 109 -4.81 1.77 0.22
C ALA A 109 -3.85 2.96 0.22
N GLN A 110 -4.27 4.11 -0.31
CA GLN A 110 -3.48 5.35 -0.23
C GLN A 110 -3.21 5.79 1.22
N GLU A 111 -4.21 5.72 2.10
CA GLU A 111 -4.02 6.07 3.51
C GLU A 111 -3.00 5.16 4.23
N GLU A 112 -3.02 3.85 3.93
CA GLU A 112 -2.07 2.89 4.47
C GLU A 112 -0.67 3.09 3.89
N LEU A 113 -0.59 3.43 2.59
CA LEU A 113 0.65 3.76 1.91
C LEU A 113 1.30 5.01 2.52
N ALA A 114 0.53 6.07 2.78
CA ALA A 114 1.04 7.26 3.49
C ALA A 114 1.66 6.91 4.85
N ARG A 115 1.03 6.00 5.61
CA ARG A 115 1.58 5.53 6.89
C ARG A 115 2.89 4.77 6.69
N ALA A 116 2.97 3.96 5.63
CA ALA A 116 4.14 3.17 5.27
C ALA A 116 5.29 4.08 4.84
N THR A 117 5.05 5.08 3.99
CA THR A 117 6.05 6.04 3.52
C THR A 117 6.70 6.79 4.68
N VAL A 118 5.90 7.42 5.56
CA VAL A 118 6.46 8.18 6.69
C VAL A 118 7.18 7.26 7.70
N LEU A 119 6.71 6.02 7.87
CA LEU A 119 7.43 5.02 8.68
C LEU A 119 8.78 4.64 8.04
N TYR A 120 8.80 4.43 6.72
CA TYR A 120 10.01 4.10 5.96
C TYR A 120 11.07 5.19 6.16
N ASP A 121 10.72 6.45 5.93
CA ASP A 121 11.65 7.58 6.05
C ASP A 121 12.24 7.70 7.47
N THR A 122 11.43 7.40 8.48
CA THR A 122 11.85 7.47 9.87
C THR A 122 12.70 6.26 10.28
N ALA A 123 12.45 5.08 9.70
CA ALA A 123 13.00 3.81 10.14
C ALA A 123 14.19 3.31 9.29
N VAL A 124 14.37 3.82 8.08
CA VAL A 124 15.35 3.31 7.10
C VAL A 124 16.77 3.23 7.68
N SER A 125 17.20 4.28 8.39
CA SER A 125 18.52 4.31 9.00
C SER A 125 18.71 3.20 10.05
N ALA A 126 17.68 2.86 10.82
CA ALA A 126 17.71 1.77 11.78
C ALA A 126 17.77 0.39 11.09
N TRP A 127 17.04 0.21 9.98
CA TRP A 127 17.08 -1.02 9.19
C TRP A 127 18.42 -1.25 8.49
N GLU A 128 19.17 -0.18 8.23
CA GLU A 128 20.55 -0.22 7.74
C GLU A 128 21.57 -0.49 8.86
N GLY A 129 21.12 -0.70 10.10
CA GLY A 129 21.97 -1.03 11.24
C GLY A 129 22.56 0.18 11.97
N ASN A 130 22.15 1.41 11.63
CA ASN A 130 22.69 2.61 12.27
C ASN A 130 22.03 2.93 13.62
N ALA A 131 20.90 2.29 13.94
CA ALA A 131 20.23 2.44 15.22
C ALA A 131 19.47 1.15 15.61
N PRO A 132 19.48 0.74 16.89
CA PRO A 132 18.71 -0.43 17.33
C PRO A 132 17.21 -0.13 17.46
N ASN A 133 16.82 1.15 17.51
CA ASN A 133 15.45 1.59 17.72
C ASN A 133 15.10 2.75 16.78
N VAL A 134 13.81 2.86 16.49
CA VAL A 134 13.16 3.93 15.75
C VAL A 134 12.30 4.73 16.70
N GLU A 135 12.53 6.04 16.75
CA GLU A 135 11.66 6.97 17.47
C GLU A 135 10.68 7.61 16.47
N LEU A 136 9.39 7.55 16.77
CA LEU A 136 8.34 8.17 15.99
C LEU A 136 7.95 9.49 16.67
N PRO A 137 8.54 10.62 16.25
CA PRO A 137 8.34 11.89 16.93
C PRO A 137 6.91 12.42 16.72
N LEU A 138 6.44 13.22 17.67
CA LEU A 138 5.28 14.05 17.39
C LEU A 138 5.62 15.07 16.30
N GLN A 139 4.70 15.27 15.37
CA GLN A 139 4.86 16.22 14.28
C GLN A 139 4.31 17.59 14.70
N LEU A 140 4.91 18.67 14.20
CA LEU A 140 4.33 20.00 14.38
C LEU A 140 3.02 20.11 13.60
N ASP A 141 2.04 20.81 14.18
CA ASP A 141 0.78 21.08 13.49
C ASP A 141 0.89 22.44 12.76
N PRO A 142 0.97 22.45 11.41
CA PRO A 142 1.10 23.68 10.65
C PRO A 142 -0.17 24.55 10.74
N ALA A 143 -1.34 23.95 10.97
CA ALA A 143 -2.60 24.68 11.11
C ALA A 143 -2.77 25.26 12.52
N ARG A 144 -2.05 24.75 13.52
CA ARG A 144 -2.14 25.17 14.92
C ARG A 144 -0.73 25.42 15.50
N PRO A 145 -0.13 26.60 15.27
CA PRO A 145 1.21 26.93 15.77
C PRO A 145 1.39 26.65 17.26
N GLY A 146 2.45 25.95 17.63
CA GLY A 146 2.76 25.54 19.00
C GLY A 146 2.07 24.23 19.45
N ARG A 147 1.15 23.67 18.65
CA ARG A 147 0.60 22.33 18.86
C ARG A 147 1.38 21.29 18.09
N THR A 148 1.29 20.06 18.58
CA THR A 148 1.82 18.87 17.92
C THR A 148 0.70 17.90 17.64
N LYS A 149 0.86 17.12 16.58
CA LYS A 149 0.03 15.98 16.23
C LYS A 149 0.83 14.67 16.32
N PRO A 150 0.18 13.51 16.47
CA PRO A 150 0.86 12.22 16.42
C PRO A 150 1.64 12.03 15.12
N HIS A 151 2.67 11.19 15.15
CA HIS A 151 3.33 10.71 13.94
C HIS A 151 2.30 10.09 12.99
N LEU A 152 2.40 10.36 11.68
CA LEU A 152 1.37 9.97 10.72
C LEU A 152 1.06 8.47 10.73
N THR A 153 2.09 7.63 10.93
CA THR A 153 1.97 6.17 11.07
C THR A 153 0.93 5.72 12.11
N VAL A 154 0.74 6.49 13.19
CA VAL A 154 -0.24 6.23 14.27
C VAL A 154 -1.39 7.24 14.31
N SER A 155 -1.47 8.13 13.34
CA SER A 155 -2.50 9.16 13.27
C SER A 155 -3.85 8.57 12.83
N LYS A 156 -4.93 9.09 13.40
CA LYS A 156 -6.32 8.82 12.97
C LYS A 156 -6.87 9.89 12.02
N ASN A 157 -6.05 10.87 11.64
CA ASN A 157 -6.47 11.95 10.76
C ASN A 157 -6.38 11.50 9.29
N HIS A 158 -7.54 11.22 8.68
CA HIS A 158 -7.62 10.80 7.28
C HIS A 158 -7.11 11.86 6.31
N HIS A 159 -7.38 13.14 6.57
CA HIS A 159 -6.97 14.22 5.67
C HIS A 159 -5.45 14.36 5.59
N ASP A 160 -4.76 14.18 6.72
CA ASP A 160 -3.30 14.19 6.75
C ASP A 160 -2.71 13.02 5.94
N LYS A 161 -3.33 11.84 6.01
CA LYS A 161 -2.88 10.66 5.25
C LYS A 161 -3.14 10.82 3.76
N ILE A 162 -4.30 11.35 3.38
CA ILE A 162 -4.61 11.64 1.99
C ILE A 162 -3.62 12.66 1.42
N ALA A 163 -3.39 13.77 2.13
CA ALA A 163 -2.44 14.79 1.70
C ALA A 163 -1.02 14.22 1.51
N GLU A 164 -0.56 13.38 2.42
CA GLU A 164 0.74 12.70 2.32
C GLU A 164 0.78 11.74 1.12
N ALA A 165 -0.27 10.93 0.92
CA ALA A 165 -0.34 9.99 -0.19
C ALA A 165 -0.35 10.69 -1.56
N GLU A 166 -1.06 11.82 -1.66
CA GLU A 166 -1.08 12.65 -2.86
C GLU A 166 0.30 13.25 -3.13
N ALA A 167 0.97 13.79 -2.10
CA ALA A 167 2.33 14.33 -2.22
C ALA A 167 3.33 13.26 -2.68
N TYR A 168 3.31 12.07 -2.07
CA TYR A 168 4.18 10.96 -2.48
C TYR A 168 3.88 10.47 -3.91
N GLY A 169 2.60 10.47 -4.32
CA GLY A 169 2.20 10.09 -5.67
C GLY A 169 2.68 11.03 -6.78
N GLN A 170 3.08 12.27 -6.46
CA GLN A 170 3.64 13.21 -7.44
C GLN A 170 4.98 12.74 -8.00
N ASP A 171 5.72 11.90 -7.26
CA ASP A 171 7.00 11.36 -7.68
C ASP A 171 6.87 10.17 -8.65
N LEU A 172 5.66 9.66 -8.89
CA LEU A 172 5.44 8.47 -9.73
C LEU A 172 6.01 8.63 -11.15
N LYS A 173 5.67 9.72 -11.85
CA LYS A 173 6.18 9.97 -13.21
C LYS A 173 7.71 10.15 -13.22
N PRO A 174 8.31 11.05 -12.40
CA PRO A 174 9.76 11.17 -12.29
C PRO A 174 10.47 9.85 -11.96
N PHE A 175 9.90 9.02 -11.09
CA PHE A 175 10.44 7.73 -10.71
C PHE A 175 10.60 6.79 -11.91
N TRP A 176 9.61 6.76 -12.81
CA TRP A 176 9.65 6.01 -14.06
C TRP A 176 10.41 6.71 -15.19
N GLY A 177 11.03 7.86 -14.91
CA GLY A 177 11.80 8.63 -15.89
C GLY A 177 10.94 9.43 -16.87
N ASP A 178 9.64 9.57 -16.61
CA ASP A 178 8.76 10.47 -17.34
C ASP A 178 8.85 11.89 -16.73
N TYR A 179 9.54 12.76 -17.45
CA TYR A 179 9.73 14.17 -17.10
C TYR A 179 8.91 15.10 -18.00
N SER A 180 7.92 14.58 -18.73
CA SER A 180 7.11 15.35 -19.69
C SER A 180 6.48 16.61 -19.07
N ASP A 181 6.12 16.56 -17.79
CA ASP A 181 5.52 17.68 -17.05
C ASP A 181 6.55 18.66 -16.45
N TRP A 182 7.86 18.32 -16.43
CA TRP A 182 8.90 19.15 -15.81
C TRP A 182 9.20 20.42 -16.64
N ALA A 183 8.83 20.44 -17.92
CA ALA A 183 9.13 21.54 -18.83
C ALA A 183 8.27 22.81 -18.58
N GLU A 184 7.22 22.77 -17.77
CA GLU A 184 6.43 23.96 -17.39
C GLU A 184 6.43 24.22 -15.87
N PRO A 185 7.18 25.22 -15.38
CA PRO A 185 7.22 25.52 -13.96
C PRO A 185 6.06 26.45 -13.61
N THR A 186 4.89 25.93 -13.24
CA THR A 186 4.00 26.68 -12.34
C THR A 186 3.00 25.85 -11.55
N LEU A 187 2.62 24.65 -12.00
CA LEU A 187 1.68 23.80 -11.28
C LEU A 187 2.14 22.36 -11.43
N GLY A 188 2.68 21.75 -10.37
CA GLY A 188 2.81 20.30 -10.31
C GLY A 188 1.44 19.62 -10.44
N PRO A 189 1.35 18.27 -10.42
CA PRO A 189 0.07 17.58 -10.40
C PRO A 189 -0.83 18.22 -9.37
N VAL A 190 -2.04 18.62 -9.76
CA VAL A 190 -2.99 19.27 -8.85
C VAL A 190 -3.36 18.24 -7.79
N SER A 191 -2.79 18.39 -6.59
CA SER A 191 -3.18 17.60 -5.42
C SER A 191 -4.68 17.79 -5.20
N ARG A 192 -5.41 16.68 -5.07
CA ARG A 192 -6.82 16.73 -4.69
C ARG A 192 -6.99 17.31 -3.29
N ASP A 193 -8.13 17.95 -3.03
CA ASP A 193 -8.47 18.40 -1.69
C ASP A 193 -8.74 17.17 -0.80
N PRO A 194 -8.05 17.00 0.34
CA PRO A 194 -8.27 15.87 1.23
C PRO A 194 -9.70 15.72 1.72
N ALA A 195 -10.47 16.81 1.83
CA ALA A 195 -11.87 16.77 2.23
C ALA A 195 -12.77 16.22 1.12
N ASP A 196 -12.43 16.46 -0.14
CA ASP A 196 -13.17 15.91 -1.29
C ASP A 196 -12.88 14.42 -1.43
N VAL A 197 -11.62 14.01 -1.28
CA VAL A 197 -11.22 12.59 -1.31
C VAL A 197 -11.83 11.81 -0.14
N ASP A 198 -11.89 12.39 1.07
CA ASP A 198 -12.59 11.72 2.19
C ASP A 198 -14.08 11.55 1.89
N GLN A 199 -14.72 12.51 1.22
CA GLN A 199 -16.10 12.39 0.75
C GLN A 199 -16.26 11.32 -0.33
N GLU A 200 -15.36 11.24 -1.31
CA GLU A 200 -15.32 10.17 -2.32
C GLU A 200 -15.24 8.79 -1.63
N LYS A 201 -14.36 8.64 -0.65
CA LYS A 201 -14.25 7.42 0.15
C LYS A 201 -15.56 7.08 0.86
N GLN A 202 -16.27 8.05 1.44
CA GLN A 202 -17.58 7.79 2.06
C GLN A 202 -18.65 7.40 1.02
N ALA A 203 -18.65 8.05 -0.16
CA ALA A 203 -19.62 7.83 -1.23
C ALA A 203 -19.58 6.40 -1.78
N GLY A 204 -18.43 5.74 -1.72
CA GLY A 204 -18.31 4.33 -2.11
C GLY A 204 -18.90 3.31 -1.13
N PHE A 205 -19.26 3.72 0.09
CA PHE A 205 -19.92 2.84 1.08
C PHE A 205 -21.33 3.27 1.46
N TYR A 206 -21.64 4.56 1.40
CA TYR A 206 -22.88 5.13 1.93
C TYR A 206 -23.72 5.81 0.86
N VAL A 207 -25.04 5.72 1.02
CA VAL A 207 -26.00 6.53 0.25
C VAL A 207 -25.93 7.97 0.75
N ALA A 208 -25.94 8.93 -0.17
CA ALA A 208 -25.92 10.35 0.17
C ALA A 208 -27.06 10.71 1.12
N ALA A 209 -26.77 11.52 2.15
CA ALA A 209 -27.78 11.93 3.13
C ALA A 209 -28.74 13.01 2.60
N ALA A 210 -28.39 13.66 1.48
CA ALA A 210 -29.19 14.65 0.81
C ALA A 210 -29.35 14.28 -0.68
N PRO A 211 -30.50 14.60 -1.30
CA PRO A 211 -30.68 14.39 -2.71
C PRO A 211 -29.82 15.36 -3.52
N SER A 212 -29.37 14.93 -4.68
CA SER A 212 -28.72 15.79 -5.67
C SER A 212 -29.71 16.84 -6.22
N ALA A 213 -29.22 17.77 -7.03
CA ALA A 213 -30.04 18.82 -7.64
C ALA A 213 -31.25 18.29 -8.44
N GLY A 214 -31.22 17.00 -8.86
CA GLY A 214 -32.32 16.31 -9.53
C GLY A 214 -33.31 15.59 -8.60
N GLY A 215 -33.17 15.70 -7.29
CA GLY A 215 -34.04 15.03 -6.31
C GLY A 215 -33.72 13.55 -6.07
N ARG A 216 -32.65 13.02 -6.67
CA ARG A 216 -32.22 11.61 -6.52
C ARG A 216 -31.17 11.50 -5.42
N PHE A 217 -31.26 10.46 -4.59
CA PHE A 217 -30.18 10.09 -3.67
C PHE A 217 -29.10 9.32 -4.42
N GLU A 218 -27.86 9.79 -4.34
CA GLU A 218 -26.71 9.11 -4.92
C GLU A 218 -26.29 7.93 -4.05
N SER A 219 -25.86 6.85 -4.69
CA SER A 219 -25.45 5.61 -4.07
C SER A 219 -24.09 5.14 -4.60
N PRO A 220 -23.42 4.20 -3.92
CA PRO A 220 -22.18 3.60 -4.43
C PRO A 220 -22.29 2.98 -5.83
N LEU A 221 -23.51 2.65 -6.28
CA LEU A 221 -23.78 2.09 -7.61
C LEU A 221 -23.81 3.16 -8.71
N ASP A 222 -23.85 4.44 -8.34
CA ASP A 222 -23.90 5.57 -9.28
C ASP A 222 -22.50 6.08 -9.66
N ILE A 223 -21.44 5.55 -9.01
CA ILE A 223 -20.05 5.91 -9.29
C ILE A 223 -19.59 5.24 -10.58
N PRO A 224 -19.07 5.98 -11.58
CA PRO A 224 -18.61 5.41 -12.84
C PRO A 224 -17.33 4.58 -12.64
N SER A 225 -17.19 3.48 -13.39
CA SER A 225 -16.05 2.56 -13.28
C SER A 225 -14.76 3.07 -13.90
N GLU A 226 -14.83 3.80 -15.03
CA GLU A 226 -13.65 4.19 -15.80
C GLU A 226 -12.65 5.07 -15.00
N PRO A 227 -13.07 6.14 -14.31
CA PRO A 227 -12.14 6.90 -13.47
C PRO A 227 -11.52 6.08 -12.33
N VAL A 228 -12.26 5.08 -11.82
CA VAL A 228 -11.78 4.21 -10.73
C VAL A 228 -10.77 3.19 -11.25
N ALA A 229 -10.91 2.72 -12.49
CA ALA A 229 -9.92 1.86 -13.14
C ALA A 229 -8.59 2.61 -13.36
N THR A 230 -8.64 3.85 -13.86
CA THR A 230 -7.43 4.70 -13.97
C THR A 230 -6.79 4.96 -12.61
N GLU A 231 -7.60 5.20 -11.58
CA GLU A 231 -7.09 5.39 -10.23
C GLU A 231 -6.45 4.11 -9.66
N LEU A 232 -6.97 2.92 -10.00
CA LEU A 232 -6.39 1.65 -9.61
C LEU A 232 -4.96 1.51 -10.15
N GLU A 233 -4.76 1.77 -11.44
CA GLU A 233 -3.43 1.71 -12.06
C GLU A 233 -2.47 2.70 -11.40
N ARG A 234 -2.94 3.92 -11.13
CA ARG A 234 -2.14 4.95 -10.45
C ARG A 234 -1.74 4.49 -9.04
N VAL A 235 -2.69 4.06 -8.21
CA VAL A 235 -2.43 3.63 -6.83
C VAL A 235 -1.51 2.41 -6.80
N ALA A 236 -1.71 1.46 -7.72
CA ALA A 236 -0.83 0.31 -7.88
C ALA A 236 0.60 0.72 -8.25
N GLY A 237 0.77 1.67 -9.17
CA GLY A 237 2.08 2.21 -9.54
C GLY A 237 2.81 2.91 -8.39
N VAL A 238 2.09 3.67 -7.54
CA VAL A 238 2.71 4.30 -6.35
C VAL A 238 3.08 3.25 -5.30
N ALA A 239 2.26 2.21 -5.12
CA ALA A 239 2.60 1.10 -4.23
C ALA A 239 3.84 0.33 -4.74
N GLU A 240 3.93 0.10 -6.05
CA GLU A 240 5.10 -0.50 -6.68
C GLU A 240 6.36 0.36 -6.48
N MET A 241 6.27 1.67 -6.66
CA MET A 241 7.37 2.60 -6.42
C MET A 241 7.96 2.44 -5.00
N ALA A 242 7.12 2.29 -3.98
CA ALA A 242 7.57 2.04 -2.61
C ALA A 242 8.26 0.67 -2.46
N LEU A 243 7.72 -0.37 -3.09
CA LEU A 243 8.29 -1.73 -3.07
C LEU A 243 9.64 -1.80 -3.78
N ILE A 244 9.79 -1.16 -4.94
CA ILE A 244 11.06 -1.07 -5.68
C ILE A 244 12.09 -0.26 -4.88
N SER A 245 11.68 0.83 -4.24
CA SER A 245 12.57 1.65 -3.40
C SER A 245 13.18 0.82 -2.27
N ASP A 246 12.35 0.03 -1.58
CA ASP A 246 12.82 -0.89 -0.53
C ASP A 246 13.69 -2.01 -1.09
N HIS A 247 13.29 -2.65 -2.19
CA HIS A 247 14.08 -3.70 -2.82
C HIS A 247 15.47 -3.18 -3.23
N THR A 248 15.54 -1.97 -3.79
CA THR A 248 16.80 -1.32 -4.18
C THR A 248 17.70 -1.09 -2.96
N ARG A 249 17.15 -0.61 -1.84
CA ARG A 249 17.88 -0.52 -0.57
C ARG A 249 18.42 -1.88 -0.13
N MET A 250 17.59 -2.92 -0.15
CA MET A 250 18.00 -4.28 0.24
C MET A 250 19.08 -4.85 -0.68
N GLN A 251 19.02 -4.57 -2.00
CA GLN A 251 20.08 -4.94 -2.93
C GLN A 251 21.40 -4.26 -2.57
N ALA A 252 21.38 -2.97 -2.25
CA ALA A 252 22.57 -2.22 -1.83
C ALA A 252 23.20 -2.79 -0.54
N LEU A 253 22.39 -3.35 0.35
CA LEU A 253 22.84 -4.03 1.57
C LEU A 253 23.20 -5.51 1.36
N GLY A 254 22.95 -6.07 0.17
CA GLY A 254 23.15 -7.49 -0.10
C GLY A 254 22.14 -8.43 0.61
N THR A 255 20.98 -7.91 1.02
CA THR A 255 19.96 -8.64 1.80
C THR A 255 18.69 -8.96 1.01
N ALA A 256 18.62 -8.64 -0.29
CA ALA A 256 17.43 -8.80 -1.13
C ALA A 256 16.88 -10.24 -1.23
N GLY A 257 17.73 -11.26 -1.01
CA GLY A 257 17.33 -12.68 -0.98
C GLY A 257 16.95 -13.22 0.40
N SER A 258 16.88 -12.37 1.42
CA SER A 258 16.51 -12.78 2.78
C SER A 258 14.99 -12.95 2.94
N ALA A 259 14.58 -13.58 4.04
CA ALA A 259 13.16 -13.66 4.44
C ALA A 259 12.52 -12.27 4.70
N ASP A 260 13.32 -11.21 4.78
CA ASP A 260 12.87 -9.82 4.91
C ASP A 260 12.45 -9.18 3.58
N SER A 261 12.61 -9.88 2.46
CA SER A 261 12.31 -9.37 1.12
C SER A 261 10.82 -9.06 0.93
N VAL A 262 10.54 -8.07 0.07
CA VAL A 262 9.19 -7.70 -0.37
C VAL A 262 8.89 -8.13 -1.81
N GLN A 263 9.73 -9.01 -2.38
CA GLN A 263 9.57 -9.45 -3.77
C GLN A 263 8.20 -10.07 -4.03
N ASP A 264 7.65 -10.84 -3.10
CA ASP A 264 6.33 -11.45 -3.24
C ASP A 264 5.23 -10.38 -3.37
N LEU A 265 5.30 -9.31 -2.57
CA LEU A 265 4.38 -8.18 -2.65
C LEU A 265 4.54 -7.42 -3.96
N HIS A 266 5.77 -7.28 -4.47
CA HIS A 266 6.04 -6.67 -5.77
C HIS A 266 5.38 -7.48 -6.89
N MET A 267 5.56 -8.81 -6.89
CA MET A 267 4.93 -9.68 -7.88
C MET A 267 3.40 -9.60 -7.87
N MET A 268 2.79 -9.43 -6.70
CA MET A 268 1.34 -9.31 -6.57
C MET A 268 0.77 -8.01 -7.15
N VAL A 269 1.52 -6.91 -7.13
CA VAL A 269 1.01 -5.59 -7.59
C VAL A 269 1.22 -5.36 -9.10
N LEU A 270 2.15 -6.09 -9.72
CA LEU A 270 2.49 -5.93 -11.15
C LEU A 270 1.30 -6.00 -12.12
N PRO A 271 0.33 -6.93 -11.99
CA PRO A 271 -0.83 -6.98 -12.89
C PRO A 271 -1.67 -5.70 -12.89
N TYR A 272 -1.58 -4.92 -11.81
CA TYR A 272 -2.36 -3.70 -11.60
C TYR A 272 -1.59 -2.45 -11.98
N ALA A 273 -0.28 -2.41 -11.67
CA ALA A 273 0.57 -1.27 -12.01
C ALA A 273 0.93 -1.23 -13.51
N HIS A 274 1.01 -2.41 -14.14
CA HIS A 274 1.45 -2.57 -15.52
C HIS A 274 0.59 -3.62 -16.28
N PRO A 275 -0.73 -3.39 -16.43
CA PRO A 275 -1.65 -4.41 -16.96
C PRO A 275 -1.29 -4.88 -18.37
N GLU A 276 -0.85 -3.98 -19.26
CA GLU A 276 -0.44 -4.34 -20.63
C GLU A 276 0.82 -5.21 -20.64
N LEU A 277 1.88 -4.80 -19.91
CA LEU A 277 3.13 -5.56 -19.83
C LEU A 277 2.92 -6.93 -19.18
N TRP A 278 2.02 -7.00 -18.20
CA TRP A 278 1.68 -8.26 -17.55
C TRP A 278 0.94 -9.21 -18.49
N ALA A 279 -0.02 -8.69 -19.25
CA ALA A 279 -0.74 -9.49 -20.25
C ALA A 279 0.21 -10.05 -21.32
N ASP A 280 1.16 -9.25 -21.80
CA ASP A 280 2.19 -9.70 -22.74
C ASP A 280 3.08 -10.80 -22.13
N PHE A 281 3.55 -10.62 -20.89
CA PHE A 281 4.38 -11.59 -20.19
C PHE A 281 3.68 -12.95 -20.00
N VAL A 282 2.41 -12.96 -19.60
CA VAL A 282 1.62 -14.19 -19.45
C VAL A 282 1.35 -14.83 -20.80
N GLY A 283 1.01 -14.01 -21.81
CA GLY A 283 0.78 -14.48 -23.17
C GLY A 283 2.00 -15.16 -23.80
N GLU A 284 3.21 -14.63 -23.57
CA GLU A 284 4.47 -15.24 -24.02
C GLU A 284 4.73 -16.59 -23.33
N ALA A 285 4.48 -16.68 -22.02
CA ALA A 285 4.68 -17.92 -21.26
C ALA A 285 3.77 -19.07 -21.74
N GLU A 286 2.53 -18.76 -22.16
CA GLU A 286 1.59 -19.74 -22.70
C GLU A 286 1.95 -20.22 -24.13
N HIS A 287 2.76 -19.47 -24.88
CA HIS A 287 3.17 -19.84 -26.24
C HIS A 287 4.44 -20.72 -26.29
N ASP A 288 5.20 -20.77 -25.18
CA ASP A 288 6.44 -21.54 -25.05
C ASP A 288 6.23 -22.94 -24.43
N GLU A 289 4.98 -23.33 -24.10
CA GLU A 289 4.57 -24.69 -23.71
C GLU A 289 4.04 -25.53 -24.90
#